data_AF-A0A8W8MBD1-F1
#
_entry.id   AF-A0A8W8MBD1-F1
#
_cell.length_a   1.000
_cell.length_b   1.000
_cell.length_c   1.000
_cell.angle_alpha   90.00
_cell.angle_beta   90.00
_cell.angle_gamma   90.00
#
_symmetry.space_group_name_H-M   'P 1'
#
loop_
_entity.id
_entity.type
_entity.pdbx_description
1 polymer ?
#
loop_
_entity_poly.entity_id
_entity_poly.type
_entity_poly.pdbx_seq_one_letter_code
_entity_poly.pdbx_strand_id
1 'polypeptide(L)'
;TDIQASGMEGVQYGLFNGRNSFIEIPYLSGIALDKFFIRLRFYSAAGGGAEDQVLFSNCESTISRTATDTSELPQVYQRPSMAVILNKPSRLLTFIAQTDTSPKTIIRLPFLDEGWNNVEMVYDGKALTARIRSVSPDGTGVEEKDTKILSGRLLASKFTPRIGVCMTERDAFFGYLDMVKMYDCIPADLPMM
;
A
#
# COMPACT_ATOMS: atom_id res chain seq x y z
N THR A 1 10.29 24.56 10.90
CA THR A 1 11.61 23.93 11.05
C THR A 1 11.62 22.72 10.16
N ASP A 2 12.32 22.82 9.03
CA ASP A 2 12.45 21.72 8.08
C ASP A 2 13.20 20.57 8.76
N ILE A 3 12.51 19.44 8.94
CA ILE A 3 13.17 18.19 9.32
C ILE A 3 13.87 17.70 8.06
N GLN A 4 15.08 18.21 7.82
CA GLN A 4 16.02 17.54 6.93
C GLN A 4 16.34 16.20 7.58
N ALA A 5 15.84 15.12 6.99
CA ALA A 5 16.33 13.78 7.26
C ALA A 5 17.82 13.79 6.95
N SER A 6 18.65 13.83 8.00
CA SER A 6 20.11 13.85 7.84
C SER A 6 20.53 12.54 7.19
N GLY A 7 21.16 12.65 6.02
CA GLY A 7 21.84 11.53 5.37
C GLY A 7 21.27 11.20 3.98
N MET A 8 21.49 12.10 3.02
CA MET A 8 21.87 11.81 1.61
C MET A 8 21.69 13.10 0.79
N GLU A 9 22.75 13.91 0.66
CA GLU A 9 22.82 14.91 -0.41
C GLU A 9 22.61 14.20 -1.76
N GLY A 10 21.63 14.67 -2.55
CA GLY A 10 21.37 14.16 -3.90
C GLY A 10 20.28 13.08 -4.04
N VAL A 11 19.64 12.61 -2.95
CA VAL A 11 18.49 11.70 -3.07
C VAL A 11 17.19 12.49 -3.21
N GLN A 12 16.52 12.33 -4.35
CA GLN A 12 15.22 12.93 -4.63
C GLN A 12 14.10 11.97 -4.21
N TYR A 13 13.26 12.40 -3.29
CA TYR A 13 12.02 11.72 -2.88
C TYR A 13 10.81 12.60 -3.20
N GLY A 14 9.65 11.98 -3.42
CA GLY A 14 8.39 12.69 -3.61
C GLY A 14 7.80 13.11 -2.27
N LEU A 15 7.47 14.40 -2.11
CA LEU A 15 6.74 14.93 -0.96
C LEU A 15 5.23 14.83 -1.17
N PHE A 16 4.52 14.25 -0.21
CA PHE A 16 3.06 14.13 -0.18
C PHE A 16 2.49 14.98 0.96
N ASN A 17 1.59 15.90 0.61
CA ASN A 17 1.15 16.97 1.51
C ASN A 17 -0.02 16.62 2.44
N GLY A 18 -0.49 15.37 2.46
CA GLY A 18 -1.61 14.95 3.31
C GLY A 18 -2.97 15.53 2.90
N ARG A 19 -3.10 16.04 1.68
CA ARG A 19 -4.36 16.59 1.15
C ARG A 19 -4.72 16.03 -0.21
N ASN A 20 -3.88 16.28 -1.21
CA ASN A 20 -4.19 16.04 -2.62
C ASN A 20 -2.97 15.68 -3.48
N SER A 21 -1.81 15.41 -2.87
CA SER A 21 -0.67 14.87 -3.61
C SER A 21 -0.94 13.41 -3.97
N PHE A 22 -0.88 13.07 -5.26
CA PHE A 22 -1.06 11.70 -5.72
C PHE A 22 -0.33 11.41 -7.02
N ILE A 23 -0.16 10.12 -7.29
CA ILE A 23 0.31 9.59 -8.58
C ILE A 23 -0.78 8.67 -9.10
N GLU A 24 -1.18 8.87 -10.36
CA GLU A 24 -2.10 7.97 -11.06
C GLU A 24 -1.35 6.90 -11.85
N ILE A 25 -1.96 5.72 -11.96
CA ILE A 25 -1.39 4.56 -12.65
C ILE A 25 -2.40 4.07 -13.71
N PRO A 26 -2.52 4.77 -14.87
CA PRO A 26 -3.59 4.53 -15.83
C PRO A 26 -3.59 3.14 -16.45
N TYR A 27 -2.41 2.52 -16.63
CA TYR A 27 -2.28 1.24 -17.31
C TYR A 27 -2.93 0.07 -16.57
N LEU A 28 -3.23 0.21 -15.28
CA LEU A 28 -3.94 -0.80 -14.47
C LEU A 28 -5.45 -0.54 -14.33
N SER A 29 -5.96 0.51 -14.98
CA SER A 29 -7.37 0.90 -14.87
C SER A 29 -8.27 -0.10 -15.60
N GLY A 30 -9.28 -0.63 -14.91
CA GLY A 30 -10.24 -1.57 -15.50
C GLY A 30 -9.69 -2.97 -15.82
N ILE A 31 -8.46 -3.29 -15.42
CA ILE A 31 -7.83 -4.59 -15.71
C ILE A 31 -7.97 -5.53 -14.51
N ALA A 32 -8.41 -6.77 -14.77
CA ALA A 32 -8.31 -7.86 -13.80
C ALA A 32 -6.93 -8.51 -13.92
N LEU A 33 -6.24 -8.71 -12.80
CA LEU A 33 -4.84 -9.15 -12.79
C LEU A 33 -4.71 -10.56 -12.23
N ASP A 34 -4.02 -11.45 -12.95
CA ASP A 34 -3.64 -12.78 -12.45
C ASP A 34 -2.48 -12.70 -11.45
N LYS A 35 -1.62 -11.68 -11.60
CA LYS A 35 -0.44 -11.44 -10.79
C LYS A 35 -0.26 -9.94 -10.59
N PHE A 36 0.29 -9.56 -9.45
CA PHE A 36 0.56 -8.17 -9.16
C PHE A 36 1.75 -8.06 -8.21
N PHE A 37 2.61 -7.08 -8.48
CA PHE A 37 3.67 -6.70 -7.59
C PHE A 37 3.68 -5.19 -7.45
N ILE A 38 3.78 -4.71 -6.21
CA ILE A 38 4.17 -3.34 -5.92
C ILE A 38 5.25 -3.34 -4.84
N ARG A 39 6.25 -2.51 -5.06
CA ARG A 39 7.22 -2.10 -4.05
C ARG A 39 7.23 -0.58 -3.98
N LEU A 40 7.27 -0.04 -2.77
CA LEU A 40 7.51 1.37 -2.53
C LEU A 40 8.33 1.53 -1.25
N ARG A 41 9.02 2.65 -1.12
CA ARG A 41 9.68 3.07 0.11
C ARG A 41 8.95 4.30 0.63
N PHE A 42 8.57 4.30 1.91
CA PHE A 42 7.88 5.44 2.52
C PHE A 42 8.51 5.85 3.84
N TYR A 43 8.34 7.14 4.15
CA TYR A 43 8.59 7.73 5.46
C TYR A 43 7.32 8.47 5.89
N SER A 44 6.69 8.01 6.97
CA SER A 44 5.51 8.66 7.56
C SER A 44 5.96 9.88 8.38
N ALA A 45 5.62 11.09 7.94
CA ALA A 45 6.05 12.30 8.63
C ALA A 45 5.20 12.59 9.88
N ALA A 46 5.82 13.20 10.90
CA ALA A 46 5.14 13.61 12.11
C ALA A 46 4.18 14.80 11.85
N GLY A 47 3.02 14.80 12.53
CA GLY A 47 1.94 15.75 12.27
C GLY A 47 1.28 15.52 10.90
N GLY A 48 0.06 16.04 10.68
CA GLY A 48 -0.59 16.02 9.36
C GLY A 48 -1.13 14.67 8.84
N GLY A 49 -1.96 14.79 7.80
CA GLY A 49 -2.68 13.68 7.15
C GLY A 49 -3.83 13.11 7.97
N ALA A 50 -4.58 12.18 7.37
CA ALA A 50 -5.62 11.43 8.06
C ALA A 50 -5.03 10.31 8.95
N GLU A 51 -5.84 9.71 9.82
CA GLU A 51 -5.38 8.55 10.62
C GLU A 51 -5.12 7.33 9.74
N ASP A 52 -6.02 7.08 8.79
CA ASP A 52 -5.86 6.10 7.73
C ASP A 52 -5.39 6.81 6.44
N GLN A 53 -4.28 6.37 5.86
CA GLN A 53 -3.65 7.01 4.72
C GLN A 53 -3.35 5.99 3.62
N VAL A 54 -3.63 6.33 2.37
CA VAL A 54 -3.41 5.46 1.22
C VAL A 54 -1.95 5.57 0.75
N LEU A 55 -1.20 4.48 0.84
CA LEU A 55 0.09 4.36 0.15
C LEU A 55 -0.10 3.90 -1.29
N PHE A 56 -0.96 2.91 -1.49
CA PHE A 56 -1.40 2.46 -2.82
C PHE A 56 -2.83 1.96 -2.71
N SER A 57 -3.68 2.24 -3.69
CA SER A 57 -5.03 1.70 -3.72
C SER A 57 -5.63 1.82 -5.09
N ASN A 58 -6.48 0.86 -5.44
CA ASN A 58 -7.35 0.99 -6.60
C ASN A 58 -8.66 1.74 -6.28
N CYS A 59 -8.77 2.33 -5.10
CA CYS A 59 -9.82 3.23 -4.60
C CYS A 59 -11.22 2.62 -4.46
N GLU A 60 -11.82 2.15 -5.56
CA GLU A 60 -13.15 1.54 -5.54
C GLU A 60 -13.30 0.45 -6.60
N SER A 61 -13.62 -0.76 -6.13
CA SER A 61 -13.84 -1.91 -7.00
C SER A 61 -15.29 -2.05 -7.46
N THR A 62 -15.50 -2.65 -8.65
CA THR A 62 -16.82 -2.86 -9.25
C THR A 62 -17.76 -3.73 -8.40
N ILE A 63 -17.20 -4.56 -7.51
CA ILE A 63 -17.93 -5.57 -6.72
C ILE A 63 -17.71 -5.31 -5.22
N SER A 64 -18.03 -4.10 -4.75
CA SER A 64 -18.01 -3.80 -3.30
C SER A 64 -19.23 -4.36 -2.53
N ARG A 65 -20.19 -5.02 -3.20
CA ARG A 65 -21.48 -5.39 -2.59
C ARG A 65 -21.56 -6.79 -1.98
N THR A 66 -20.57 -7.67 -2.17
CA THR A 66 -20.64 -9.08 -1.74
C THR A 66 -19.65 -9.48 -0.67
N ALA A 67 -18.89 -8.54 -0.09
CA ALA A 67 -18.03 -8.86 1.05
C ALA A 67 -18.88 -8.97 2.33
N THR A 68 -19.59 -10.09 2.47
CA THR A 68 -20.00 -10.63 3.77
C THR A 68 -18.78 -10.55 4.70
N ASP A 69 -18.92 -9.88 5.84
CA ASP A 69 -17.89 -9.66 6.89
C ASP A 69 -16.91 -8.47 6.79
N THR A 70 -17.28 -7.37 6.12
CA THR A 70 -16.46 -6.12 6.16
C THR A 70 -17.11 -4.93 6.86
N SER A 71 -18.31 -5.09 7.43
CA SER A 71 -19.05 -3.99 8.08
C SER A 71 -18.35 -3.39 9.30
N GLU A 72 -17.46 -4.14 9.95
CA GLU A 72 -16.66 -3.67 11.08
C GLU A 72 -15.41 -2.87 10.66
N LEU A 73 -15.04 -2.91 9.37
CA LEU A 73 -13.87 -2.19 8.89
C LEU A 73 -14.26 -0.75 8.51
N PRO A 74 -13.40 0.25 8.79
CA PRO A 74 -13.64 1.62 8.32
C PRO A 74 -13.82 1.69 6.79
N GLN A 75 -14.56 2.68 6.30
CA GLN A 75 -14.95 2.76 4.87
C GLN A 75 -13.77 2.72 3.89
N VAL A 76 -12.61 3.26 4.27
CA VAL A 76 -11.38 3.26 3.46
C VAL A 76 -10.89 1.85 3.13
N TYR A 77 -11.18 0.86 4.00
CA TYR A 77 -10.84 -0.54 3.79
C TYR A 77 -11.91 -1.30 3.00
N GLN A 78 -13.16 -0.81 2.98
CA GLN A 78 -14.28 -1.52 2.35
C GLN A 78 -14.31 -1.37 0.83
N ARG A 79 -13.95 -0.20 0.30
CA ARG A 79 -14.10 0.15 -1.12
C ARG A 79 -13.06 -0.49 -2.07
N PRO A 80 -11.76 -0.49 -1.75
CA PRO A 80 -10.78 -1.04 -2.67
C PRO A 80 -10.81 -2.57 -2.66
N SER A 81 -10.57 -3.17 -3.83
CA SER A 81 -10.22 -4.60 -3.92
C SER A 81 -8.72 -4.82 -3.79
N MET A 82 -7.90 -3.76 -3.88
CA MET A 82 -6.46 -3.84 -3.74
C MET A 82 -5.92 -2.56 -3.12
N ALA A 83 -5.24 -2.67 -1.97
CA ALA A 83 -4.70 -1.51 -1.29
C ALA A 83 -3.58 -1.84 -0.30
N VAL A 84 -2.75 -0.83 -0.04
CA VAL A 84 -1.85 -0.70 1.10
C VAL A 84 -2.24 0.58 1.83
N ILE A 85 -2.80 0.42 3.02
CA ILE A 85 -3.32 1.51 3.84
C ILE A 85 -2.51 1.58 5.12
N LEU A 86 -1.94 2.75 5.39
CA LEU A 86 -1.25 3.07 6.63
C LEU A 86 -2.26 3.53 7.68
N ASN A 87 -2.24 2.93 8.86
CA ASN A 87 -2.90 3.48 10.04
C ASN A 87 -1.83 4.07 10.97
N LYS A 88 -1.83 5.40 11.09
CA LYS A 88 -0.80 6.14 11.82
C LYS A 88 -0.87 5.90 13.34
N PRO A 89 -2.05 5.95 14.00
CA PRO A 89 -2.13 5.74 15.45
C PRO A 89 -1.68 4.34 15.91
N SER A 90 -2.05 3.29 15.17
CA SER A 90 -1.70 1.91 15.52
C SER A 90 -0.37 1.43 14.93
N ARG A 91 0.27 2.23 14.07
CA ARG A 91 1.53 1.90 13.37
C ARG A 91 1.45 0.61 12.56
N LEU A 92 0.32 0.41 11.90
CA LEU A 92 0.08 -0.77 11.06
C LEU A 92 -0.05 -0.37 9.58
N LEU A 93 0.51 -1.19 8.70
CA LEU A 93 0.06 -1.24 7.31
C LEU A 93 -0.94 -2.38 7.15
N THR A 94 -2.06 -2.05 6.53
CA THR A 94 -3.09 -3.01 6.13
C THR A 94 -2.99 -3.23 4.63
N PHE A 95 -2.74 -4.48 4.25
CA PHE A 95 -2.69 -4.95 2.87
C PHE A 95 -4.01 -5.63 2.55
N ILE A 96 -4.65 -5.22 1.47
CA ILE A 96 -5.95 -5.72 1.04
C ILE A 96 -5.81 -6.29 -0.35
N ALA A 97 -6.33 -7.49 -0.57
CA ALA A 97 -6.58 -8.02 -1.90
C ALA A 97 -7.91 -8.76 -1.93
N GLN A 98 -8.64 -8.66 -3.05
CA GLN A 98 -9.88 -9.37 -3.30
C GLN A 98 -9.89 -9.86 -4.74
N THR A 99 -10.35 -11.09 -4.94
CA THR A 99 -10.42 -11.72 -6.25
C THR A 99 -11.85 -11.98 -6.68
N ASP A 100 -12.04 -12.42 -7.92
CA ASP A 100 -13.33 -12.86 -8.46
C ASP A 100 -13.84 -14.16 -7.84
N THR A 101 -12.97 -14.96 -7.22
CA THR A 101 -13.33 -16.26 -6.62
C THR A 101 -13.18 -16.35 -5.10
N SER A 102 -12.53 -15.39 -4.45
CA SER A 102 -12.25 -15.44 -3.01
C SER A 102 -12.67 -14.15 -2.30
N PRO A 103 -13.09 -14.22 -1.03
CA PRO A 103 -13.40 -13.03 -0.25
C PRO A 103 -12.17 -12.15 -0.03
N LYS A 104 -12.43 -10.91 0.41
CA LYS A 104 -11.39 -9.93 0.72
C LYS A 104 -10.43 -10.50 1.77
N THR A 105 -9.15 -10.57 1.42
CA THR A 105 -8.05 -10.98 2.29
C THR A 105 -7.34 -9.77 2.83
N ILE A 106 -7.03 -9.80 4.13
CA ILE A 106 -6.40 -8.70 4.85
C ILE A 106 -5.17 -9.23 5.60
N ILE A 107 -4.04 -8.58 5.40
CA ILE A 107 -2.81 -8.77 6.18
C ILE A 107 -2.49 -7.45 6.89
N ARG A 108 -2.08 -7.51 8.16
CA ARG A 108 -1.66 -6.34 8.93
C ARG A 108 -0.27 -6.57 9.48
N LEU A 109 0.65 -5.68 9.15
CA LEU A 109 2.04 -5.74 9.59
C LEU A 109 2.42 -4.41 10.25
N PRO A 110 3.21 -4.43 11.34
CA PRO A 110 3.69 -3.19 11.94
C PRO A 110 4.74 -2.53 11.05
N PHE A 111 4.76 -1.19 11.07
CA PHE A 111 5.84 -0.41 10.45
C PHE A 111 6.57 0.42 11.50
N LEU A 112 7.79 0.82 11.17
CA LEU A 112 8.59 1.66 12.05
C LEU A 112 8.18 3.12 11.89
N ASP A 113 7.78 3.72 13.01
CA ASP A 113 7.54 5.16 13.11
C ASP A 113 8.88 5.92 13.04
N GLU A 114 8.89 7.11 12.46
CA GLU A 114 10.11 7.95 12.34
C GLU A 114 11.29 7.24 11.64
N GLY A 115 11.00 6.46 10.59
CA GLY A 115 12.00 5.74 9.82
C GLY A 115 11.56 5.44 8.38
N TRP A 116 12.51 4.99 7.58
CA TRP A 116 12.23 4.53 6.22
C TRP A 116 11.77 3.07 6.23
N ASN A 117 10.65 2.82 5.54
CA ASN A 117 10.01 1.52 5.46
C ASN A 117 9.90 1.11 3.98
N ASN A 118 10.50 -0.01 3.61
CA ASN A 118 10.34 -0.63 2.30
C ASN A 118 9.18 -1.61 2.37
N VAL A 119 8.17 -1.38 1.54
CA VAL A 119 6.92 -2.15 1.53
C VAL A 119 6.82 -2.92 0.24
N GLU A 120 6.41 -4.17 0.34
CA GLU A 120 6.12 -5.02 -0.80
C GLU A 120 4.75 -5.68 -0.61
N MET A 121 3.98 -5.69 -1.68
CA MET A 121 2.76 -6.48 -1.80
C MET A 121 2.87 -7.30 -3.08
N VAL A 122 2.73 -8.61 -2.92
CA VAL A 122 2.91 -9.58 -3.99
C VAL A 122 1.68 -10.46 -4.06
N TYR A 123 1.09 -10.55 -5.24
CA TYR A 123 0.06 -11.51 -5.58
C TYR A 123 0.55 -12.38 -6.73
N ASP A 124 0.69 -13.67 -6.50
CA ASP A 124 1.27 -14.61 -7.48
C ASP A 124 0.22 -15.47 -8.22
N GLY A 125 -1.07 -15.20 -7.99
CA GLY A 125 -2.22 -15.97 -8.49
C GLY A 125 -2.73 -17.04 -7.52
N LYS A 126 -2.02 -17.28 -6.41
CA LYS A 126 -2.36 -18.30 -5.41
C LYS A 126 -2.33 -17.77 -3.98
N ALA A 127 -1.51 -16.77 -3.71
CA ALA A 127 -1.34 -16.17 -2.40
C ALA A 127 -1.10 -14.67 -2.51
N LEU A 128 -1.52 -13.96 -1.46
CA LEU A 128 -1.11 -12.61 -1.15
C LEU A 128 0.02 -12.66 -0.13
N THR A 129 1.18 -12.13 -0.47
CA THR A 129 2.30 -11.90 0.44
C THR A 129 2.48 -10.41 0.67
N ALA A 130 2.57 -10.03 1.94
CA ALA A 130 2.97 -8.68 2.35
C ALA A 130 4.31 -8.76 3.07
N ARG A 131 5.18 -7.78 2.83
CA ARG A 131 6.46 -7.65 3.50
C ARG A 131 6.74 -6.18 3.82
N ILE A 132 7.27 -5.92 5.00
CA ILE A 132 7.81 -4.61 5.40
C ILE A 132 9.25 -4.83 5.86
N ARG A 133 10.18 -4.07 5.30
CA ARG A 133 11.56 -3.98 5.78
C ARG A 133 11.84 -2.56 6.23
N SER A 134 12.06 -2.40 7.53
CA SER A 134 12.31 -1.10 8.15
C SER A 134 13.76 -1.01 8.56
N VAL A 135 14.33 0.18 8.49
CA VAL A 135 15.65 0.47 9.06
C VAL A 135 15.46 1.59 10.07
N SER A 136 15.79 1.31 11.34
CA SER A 136 15.73 2.30 12.40
C SER A 136 16.85 3.31 12.32
N PRO A 137 16.71 4.47 12.97
CA PRO A 137 17.75 5.52 12.96
C PRO A 137 19.12 5.04 13.46
N ASP A 138 19.16 4.00 14.30
CA ASP A 138 20.39 3.37 14.80
C ASP A 138 21.00 2.33 13.84
N GLY A 139 20.39 2.10 12.67
CA GLY A 139 20.83 1.16 11.65
C GLY A 139 20.32 -0.27 11.82
N THR A 140 19.50 -0.56 12.83
CA THR A 140 18.90 -1.90 13.00
C THR A 140 17.83 -2.15 11.94
N GLY A 141 17.95 -3.28 11.22
CA GLY A 141 16.96 -3.72 10.24
C GLY A 141 15.92 -4.64 10.88
N VAL A 142 14.64 -4.39 10.61
CA VAL A 142 13.52 -5.28 11.00
C VAL A 142 12.76 -5.71 9.74
N GLU A 143 12.44 -6.99 9.63
CA GLU A 143 11.58 -7.52 8.56
C GLU A 143 10.34 -8.17 9.15
N GLU A 144 9.19 -7.76 8.64
CA GLU A 144 7.88 -8.34 8.92
C GLU A 144 7.32 -8.93 7.62
N LYS A 145 6.79 -10.15 7.66
CA LYS A 145 6.27 -10.85 6.49
C LYS A 145 5.09 -11.74 6.90
N ASP A 146 4.02 -11.69 6.11
CA ASP A 146 2.90 -12.62 6.22
C ASP A 146 2.40 -13.00 4.82
N THR A 147 1.80 -14.18 4.70
CA THR A 147 1.27 -14.71 3.45
C THR A 147 -0.04 -15.43 3.69
N LYS A 148 -1.06 -15.06 2.91
CA LYS A 148 -2.40 -15.67 2.97
C LYS A 148 -2.78 -16.25 1.62
N ILE A 149 -3.41 -17.42 1.64
CA ILE A 149 -3.94 -18.06 0.45
C ILE A 149 -5.02 -17.16 -0.16
N LEU A 150 -4.93 -16.94 -1.46
CA LEU A 150 -5.88 -16.13 -2.23
C LEU A 150 -5.87 -16.59 -3.68
N SER A 151 -6.90 -17.29 -4.12
CA SER A 151 -7.04 -17.74 -5.51
C SER A 151 -7.96 -16.84 -6.32
N GLY A 152 -7.75 -16.81 -7.64
CA GLY A 152 -8.57 -16.09 -8.60
C GLY A 152 -7.81 -14.97 -9.32
N ARG A 153 -8.54 -14.03 -9.90
CA ARG A 153 -7.98 -12.81 -10.47
C ARG A 153 -8.34 -11.64 -9.59
N LEU A 154 -7.38 -10.74 -9.35
CA LEU A 154 -7.63 -9.52 -8.60
C LEU A 154 -8.72 -8.71 -9.30
N LEU A 155 -9.71 -8.27 -8.52
CA LEU A 155 -10.84 -7.54 -9.06
C LEU A 155 -10.40 -6.20 -9.63
N ALA A 156 -10.82 -5.94 -10.86
CA ALA A 156 -10.64 -4.65 -11.52
C ALA A 156 -11.33 -3.52 -10.76
N SER A 157 -10.70 -2.35 -10.77
CA SER A 157 -11.30 -1.11 -10.27
C SER A 157 -12.05 -0.37 -11.37
N LYS A 158 -13.10 0.37 -10.98
CA LYS A 158 -13.73 1.37 -11.87
C LYS A 158 -12.85 2.61 -12.06
N PHE A 159 -11.89 2.82 -11.17
CA PHE A 159 -11.03 3.98 -11.11
C PHE A 159 -9.58 3.59 -11.40
N THR A 160 -8.83 4.57 -11.88
CA THR A 160 -7.39 4.46 -12.04
C THR A 160 -6.74 4.26 -10.67
N PRO A 161 -5.90 3.21 -10.47
CA PRO A 161 -5.16 3.05 -9.23
C PRO A 161 -4.28 4.25 -8.93
N ARG A 162 -4.16 4.56 -7.64
CA ARG A 162 -3.47 5.74 -7.14
C ARG A 162 -2.51 5.39 -6.02
N ILE A 163 -1.48 6.21 -5.91
CA ILE A 163 -0.58 6.31 -4.76
C ILE A 163 -0.85 7.64 -4.07
N GLY A 164 -0.96 7.62 -2.76
CA GLY A 164 -1.05 8.81 -1.92
C GLY A 164 -2.46 9.32 -1.61
N VAL A 165 -3.48 9.05 -2.44
CA VAL A 165 -4.87 9.45 -2.12
C VAL A 165 -5.89 8.67 -2.95
N CYS A 166 -7.06 8.42 -2.38
CA CYS A 166 -8.26 8.00 -3.11
C CYS A 166 -9.42 8.98 -2.92
N MET A 167 -9.61 9.48 -1.70
CA MET A 167 -10.55 10.53 -1.35
C MET A 167 -9.79 11.71 -0.75
N THR A 168 -9.71 12.80 -1.53
CA THR A 168 -9.04 14.06 -1.16
C THR A 168 -9.32 14.44 0.29
N GLU A 169 -8.26 14.74 1.03
CA GLU A 169 -8.24 15.12 2.46
C GLU A 169 -8.72 14.08 3.48
N ARG A 170 -9.36 12.98 3.06
CA ARG A 170 -9.86 11.93 3.98
C ARG A 170 -8.90 10.78 4.17
N ASP A 171 -8.12 10.45 3.15
CA ASP A 171 -7.19 9.32 3.16
C ASP A 171 -5.82 9.66 2.58
N ALA A 172 -5.52 10.97 2.48
CA ALA A 172 -4.32 11.45 1.85
C ALA A 172 -3.06 11.18 2.70
N PHE A 173 -2.04 10.62 2.06
CA PHE A 173 -0.74 10.35 2.67
C PHE A 173 0.02 11.65 2.95
N PHE A 174 0.60 11.71 4.15
CA PHE A 174 1.47 12.80 4.58
C PHE A 174 2.86 12.26 4.89
N GLY A 175 3.84 12.59 4.05
CA GLY A 175 5.19 12.10 4.19
C GLY A 175 5.95 12.06 2.88
N TYR A 176 6.92 11.14 2.80
CA TYR A 176 7.81 11.01 1.65
C TYR A 176 7.70 9.64 1.03
N LEU A 177 7.74 9.57 -0.30
CA LEU A 177 7.78 8.33 -1.07
C LEU A 177 8.99 8.28 -2.00
N ASP A 178 9.53 7.09 -2.16
CA ASP A 178 10.67 6.81 -3.04
C ASP A 178 10.55 5.37 -3.62
N MET A 179 11.31 5.08 -4.67
CA MET A 179 11.49 3.75 -5.27
C MET A 179 10.19 2.99 -5.57
N VAL A 180 9.17 3.69 -6.07
CA VAL A 180 7.93 3.06 -6.51
C VAL A 180 8.21 2.18 -7.73
N LYS A 181 7.93 0.88 -7.60
CA LYS A 181 8.00 -0.12 -8.67
C LYS A 181 6.72 -0.92 -8.69
N MET A 182 6.18 -1.16 -9.88
CA MET A 182 4.93 -1.87 -10.04
C MET A 182 4.96 -2.73 -11.29
N TYR A 183 4.44 -3.94 -11.18
CA TYR A 183 4.35 -4.89 -12.29
C TYR A 183 3.02 -5.65 -12.21
N ASP A 184 2.46 -5.97 -13.37
CA ASP A 184 1.35 -6.91 -13.57
C ASP A 184 1.84 -8.37 -13.67
N CYS A 185 3.08 -8.61 -13.21
CA CYS A 185 3.74 -9.90 -13.18
C CYS A 185 4.61 -10.01 -11.92
N ILE A 186 5.28 -11.16 -11.74
CA ILE A 186 6.30 -11.33 -10.71
C ILE A 186 7.68 -11.25 -11.38
N PRO A 187 8.46 -10.19 -11.14
CA PRO A 187 9.81 -10.06 -11.70
C PRO A 187 10.72 -11.24 -11.30
N ALA A 188 11.47 -11.76 -12.27
CA ALA A 188 12.37 -12.91 -12.08
C ALA A 188 13.54 -12.62 -11.12
N ASP A 189 13.98 -11.36 -11.01
CA ASP A 189 15.14 -10.94 -10.21
C ASP A 189 14.80 -10.63 -8.74
N LEU A 190 13.56 -10.88 -8.31
CA LEU A 190 13.19 -10.73 -6.90
C LEU A 190 13.49 -12.04 -6.17
N PRO A 191 14.29 -12.03 -5.08
CA PRO A 191 14.43 -13.20 -4.24
C PRO A 191 13.07 -13.50 -3.59
N MET A 192 12.31 -14.39 -4.22
CA MET A 192 11.15 -15.04 -3.63
C MET A 192 11.61 -16.29 -2.89
N MET A 193 12.34 -16.10 -1.80
CA MET A 193 12.53 -17.11 -0.75
C MET A 193 12.53 -16.38 0.59
#